data_AF-A0A7D6CGS8-F1
#
_entry.id   AF-A0A7D6CGS8-F1
#
_cell.length_a   1.000
_cell.length_b   1.000
_cell.length_c   1.000
_cell.angle_alpha   90.00
_cell.angle_beta   90.00
_cell.angle_gamma   90.00
#
_symmetry.space_group_name_H-M   'P 1'
#
loop_
_entity.id
_entity.type
_entity.pdbx_description
1 polymer ?
#
loop_
_entity_poly.entity_id
_entity_poly.type
_entity_poly.pdbx_seq_one_letter_code
_entity_poly.pdbx_strand_id
1 'polypeptide(L)'
;MRSRIACGTQHTESEAMGINVRWSVLRAGAAVTLAAALGVGSAHAHAQDGTESGINHALPLADAATELITNLDLIGWPDESAYNFYSDTGATTTIVFGTPGVGTSYRNETQCATFVRRLMTHSSSWATDSYFTTEFASKFPNSAKFFDAFAADRDGTNDVPKMRGFDLSFLIYMTLQPGDIMAIKYVGATTGGSGHMAIIGPGSRLISDSHPDYKEWAIRVMDSTDSPHGDPADQRGFGDTRFYDHPTDGWQEADGAGMGWMFIRTSKATGRIIAHKWSVIGNDWHDMTTRPVIFGRIDPYA
;
A
#
# COMPACT_ATOMS: atom_id res chain seq x y z
N MET A 1 16.25 -18.47 -22.13
CA MET A 1 15.72 -19.26 -21.01
C MET A 1 16.35 -18.75 -19.72
N ARG A 2 15.67 -17.87 -18.99
CA ARG A 2 16.13 -17.36 -17.69
C ARG A 2 15.22 -17.97 -16.62
N SER A 3 15.82 -18.74 -15.72
CA SER A 3 15.15 -19.31 -14.55
C SER A 3 14.93 -18.17 -13.55
N ARG A 4 13.67 -17.85 -13.24
CA ARG A 4 13.26 -16.87 -12.23
C ARG A 4 13.25 -17.58 -10.88
N ILE A 5 14.01 -17.07 -9.91
CA ILE A 5 13.88 -17.45 -8.50
C ILE A 5 12.93 -16.42 -7.89
N ALA A 6 11.68 -16.82 -7.71
CA ALA A 6 10.62 -15.98 -7.15
C ALA A 6 10.87 -15.67 -5.67
N CYS A 7 10.48 -14.47 -5.23
CA CYS A 7 10.22 -14.20 -3.83
C CYS A 7 8.97 -15.02 -3.47
N GLY A 8 9.14 -16.11 -2.72
CA GLY A 8 8.13 -17.14 -2.54
C GLY A 8 6.81 -16.65 -1.95
N THR A 9 5.85 -16.33 -2.82
CA THR A 9 4.44 -16.67 -2.63
C THR A 9 4.33 -18.19 -2.69
N GLN A 10 3.98 -18.82 -1.58
CA GLN A 10 3.49 -20.20 -1.64
C GLN A 10 2.12 -20.14 -2.33
N HIS A 11 2.10 -20.34 -3.64
CA HIS A 11 0.86 -20.52 -4.39
C HIS A 11 0.25 -21.85 -3.96
N THR A 12 -0.81 -21.81 -3.14
CA THR A 12 -1.77 -22.90 -3.08
C THR A 12 -2.69 -22.78 -4.28
N GLU A 13 -2.63 -23.77 -5.15
CA GLU A 13 -3.46 -23.94 -6.34
C GLU A 13 -4.96 -23.83 -5.98
N SER A 14 -5.68 -22.90 -6.61
CA SER A 14 -7.15 -22.89 -6.60
C SER A 14 -7.65 -23.49 -7.90
N GLU A 15 -8.20 -24.70 -7.82
CA GLU A 15 -8.91 -25.37 -8.92
C GLU A 15 -10.10 -24.52 -9.39
N ALA A 16 -10.12 -24.21 -10.69
CA ALA A 16 -11.23 -23.52 -11.34
C ALA A 16 -12.41 -24.50 -11.57
N MET A 17 -13.45 -24.40 -10.76
CA MET A 17 -14.77 -24.98 -11.08
C MET A 17 -15.64 -23.93 -11.78
N GLY A 18 -15.81 -24.11 -13.09
CA GLY A 18 -16.72 -23.30 -13.91
C GLY A 18 -18.19 -23.54 -13.55
N ILE A 19 -18.89 -22.46 -13.19
CA ILE A 19 -20.35 -22.44 -13.09
C ILE A 19 -20.88 -21.48 -14.14
N ASN A 20 -21.54 -22.04 -15.16
CA ASN A 20 -22.33 -21.30 -16.14
C ASN A 20 -23.63 -20.81 -15.47
N VAL A 21 -23.78 -19.50 -15.28
CA VAL A 21 -25.05 -18.88 -14.87
C VAL A 21 -25.65 -18.11 -16.05
N ARG A 22 -26.80 -18.60 -16.53
CA ARG A 22 -27.65 -17.92 -17.52
C ARG A 22 -28.42 -16.79 -16.84
N TRP A 23 -28.29 -15.56 -17.35
CA TRP A 23 -29.10 -14.42 -16.92
C TRP A 23 -30.36 -14.31 -17.77
N SER A 24 -31.52 -14.47 -17.12
CA SER A 24 -32.84 -14.18 -17.69
C SER A 24 -33.17 -12.71 -17.45
N VAL A 25 -33.37 -11.96 -18.54
CA VAL A 25 -33.76 -10.54 -18.53
C VAL A 25 -35.25 -10.43 -18.17
N LEU A 26 -35.57 -9.84 -17.01
CA LEU A 26 -36.91 -9.37 -16.67
C LEU A 26 -36.90 -7.84 -16.60
N ARG A 27 -37.54 -7.21 -17.58
CA ARG A 27 -37.85 -5.78 -17.59
C ARG A 27 -39.07 -5.54 -16.69
N ALA A 28 -38.92 -4.70 -15.67
CA ALA A 28 -40.03 -4.13 -14.91
C ALA A 28 -40.00 -2.60 -15.06
N GLY A 29 -41.18 -2.04 -15.34
CA GLY A 29 -41.37 -0.66 -15.78
C GLY A 29 -41.23 0.38 -14.67
N ALA A 30 -40.85 1.58 -15.11
CA ALA A 30 -40.75 2.78 -14.29
C ALA A 30 -42.14 3.32 -13.93
N ALA A 31 -42.31 3.70 -12.66
CA ALA A 31 -43.29 4.67 -12.22
C ALA A 31 -42.56 5.71 -11.36
N VAL A 32 -42.49 6.94 -11.87
CA VAL A 32 -41.94 8.09 -11.15
C VAL A 32 -43.12 8.81 -10.50
N THR A 33 -43.17 8.80 -9.17
CA THR A 33 -44.02 9.69 -8.36
C THR A 33 -43.14 10.70 -7.65
N LEU A 34 -43.32 11.97 -8.02
CA LEU A 34 -42.67 13.12 -7.42
C LEU A 34 -43.41 13.50 -6.13
N ALA A 35 -42.79 13.32 -4.96
CA ALA A 35 -43.30 13.82 -3.69
C ALA A 35 -42.32 14.86 -3.14
N ALA A 36 -42.75 16.13 -3.13
CA ALA A 36 -42.07 17.22 -2.46
C ALA A 36 -42.40 17.18 -0.97
N ALA A 37 -41.38 17.07 -0.11
CA ALA A 37 -41.50 17.25 1.33
C ALA A 37 -40.55 18.36 1.80
N LEU A 38 -41.15 19.36 2.44
CA LEU A 38 -40.53 20.53 3.07
C LEU A 38 -40.20 20.23 4.54
N GLY A 39 -39.07 20.76 5.03
CA GLY A 39 -38.71 20.93 6.45
C GLY A 39 -38.24 19.63 7.14
N VAL A 40 -37.21 19.59 7.98
CA VAL A 40 -36.81 20.53 9.03
C VAL A 40 -35.29 20.41 9.22
N GLY A 41 -34.58 21.54 9.24
CA GLY A 41 -33.14 21.57 9.44
C GLY A 41 -32.77 21.14 10.86
N SER A 42 -32.18 19.96 11.00
CA SER A 42 -31.36 19.62 12.16
C SER A 42 -29.95 20.09 11.85
N ALA A 43 -29.52 21.17 12.52
CA ALA A 43 -28.11 21.54 12.56
C ALA A 43 -27.35 20.41 13.29
N HIS A 44 -26.78 19.48 12.53
CA HIS A 44 -25.72 18.64 13.04
C HIS A 44 -24.52 19.54 13.26
N ALA A 45 -24.16 19.72 14.53
CA ALA A 45 -22.88 20.26 14.91
C ALA A 45 -21.81 19.38 14.23
N HIS A 46 -21.22 19.91 13.16
CA HIS A 46 -19.97 19.42 12.63
C HIS A 46 -18.99 19.44 13.79
N ALA A 47 -18.60 18.26 14.27
CA ALA A 47 -17.42 18.16 15.10
C ALA A 47 -16.30 18.81 14.29
N GLN A 48 -15.76 19.91 14.80
CA GLN A 48 -14.62 20.55 14.18
C GLN A 48 -13.51 19.51 14.12
N ASP A 49 -13.04 19.23 12.90
CA ASP A 49 -11.75 18.62 12.68
C ASP A 49 -10.76 19.29 13.61
N GLY A 50 -10.11 18.49 14.47
CA GLY A 50 -8.95 18.92 15.21
C GLY A 50 -7.90 19.32 14.20
N THR A 51 -7.83 20.61 13.92
CA THR A 51 -6.73 21.21 13.18
C THR A 51 -5.49 21.15 14.07
N GLU A 52 -4.79 20.01 14.03
CA GLU A 52 -3.35 20.06 14.22
C GLU A 52 -2.80 20.97 13.12
N SER A 53 -2.58 22.22 13.48
CA SER A 53 -1.77 23.17 12.73
C SER A 53 -0.31 22.69 12.83
N GLY A 54 -0.02 21.61 12.11
CA GLY A 54 1.28 21.01 11.92
C GLY A 54 1.30 20.55 10.47
N ILE A 55 2.25 21.07 9.70
CA ILE A 55 2.33 20.82 8.26
C ILE A 55 2.35 19.29 8.02
N ASN A 56 1.39 18.77 7.25
CA ASN A 56 1.33 17.35 6.88
C ASN A 56 2.50 17.02 5.93
N HIS A 57 3.68 16.76 6.50
CA HIS A 57 4.93 16.49 5.79
C HIS A 57 5.07 15.06 5.25
N ALA A 58 4.08 14.20 5.47
CA ALA A 58 4.00 12.91 4.81
C ALA A 58 3.61 13.05 3.32
N LEU A 59 2.91 14.14 2.96
CA LEU A 59 2.41 14.38 1.60
C LEU A 59 3.48 14.32 0.50
N PRO A 60 4.69 14.88 0.62
CA PRO A 60 5.70 14.83 -0.44
C PRO A 60 6.05 13.40 -0.89
N LEU A 61 6.05 12.43 0.03
CA LEU A 61 6.33 11.04 -0.32
C LEU A 61 5.14 10.40 -1.07
N ALA A 62 3.91 10.67 -0.63
CA ALA A 62 2.71 10.22 -1.32
C ALA A 62 2.52 10.90 -2.68
N ASP A 63 2.82 12.19 -2.79
CA ASP A 63 2.74 12.97 -4.02
C ASP A 63 3.75 12.43 -5.05
N ALA A 64 5.00 12.18 -4.64
CA ALA A 64 6.01 11.57 -5.51
C ALA A 64 5.61 10.16 -5.98
N ALA A 65 5.05 9.34 -5.09
CA ALA A 65 4.55 8.02 -5.46
C ALA A 65 3.37 8.11 -6.44
N THR A 66 2.43 9.02 -6.16
CA THR A 66 1.25 9.26 -6.99
C THR A 66 1.65 9.76 -8.37
N GLU A 67 2.53 10.76 -8.46
CA GLU A 67 3.03 11.28 -9.74
C GLU A 67 3.66 10.17 -10.57
N LEU A 68 4.58 9.38 -9.99
CA LEU A 68 5.23 8.29 -10.70
C LEU A 68 4.22 7.25 -11.22
N ILE A 69 3.35 6.74 -10.34
CA ILE A 69 2.41 5.67 -10.69
C ILE A 69 1.40 6.16 -11.73
N THR A 70 0.80 7.33 -11.52
CA THR A 70 -0.22 7.87 -12.45
C THR A 70 0.34 8.20 -13.82
N ASN A 71 1.60 8.64 -13.92
CA ASN A 71 2.21 8.87 -15.23
C ASN A 71 2.60 7.57 -15.93
N LEU A 72 3.08 6.56 -15.21
CA LEU A 72 3.33 5.23 -15.80
C LEU A 72 2.03 4.60 -16.32
N ASP A 73 0.94 4.71 -15.57
CA ASP A 73 -0.40 4.19 -15.92
C ASP A 73 -0.96 4.79 -17.23
N LEU A 74 -0.49 5.97 -17.66
CA LEU A 74 -0.85 6.54 -18.96
C LEU A 74 -0.37 5.70 -20.15
N ILE A 75 0.64 4.85 -19.97
CA ILE A 75 1.13 3.94 -21.01
C ILE A 75 0.12 2.80 -21.22
N GLY A 76 -0.41 2.28 -20.11
CA GLY A 76 -1.31 1.13 -20.09
C GLY A 76 -0.60 -0.20 -20.26
N TRP A 77 -1.08 -1.21 -19.54
CA TRP A 77 -0.61 -2.58 -19.69
C TRP A 77 -1.11 -3.21 -21.00
N PRO A 78 -0.31 -4.05 -21.67
CA PRO A 78 0.99 -4.57 -21.23
C PRO A 78 2.22 -3.71 -21.60
N ASP A 79 2.05 -2.62 -22.36
CA ASP A 79 3.16 -1.80 -22.86
C ASP A 79 3.95 -1.10 -21.74
N GLU A 80 3.29 -0.82 -20.61
CA GLU A 80 3.90 -0.28 -19.39
C GLU A 80 5.04 -1.16 -18.85
N SER A 81 5.04 -2.48 -19.11
CA SER A 81 6.06 -3.44 -18.64
C SER A 81 7.50 -3.09 -19.03
N ALA A 82 7.69 -2.31 -20.10
CA ALA A 82 9.02 -1.84 -20.51
C ALA A 82 9.57 -0.70 -19.63
N TYR A 83 8.72 -0.05 -18.85
CA TYR A 83 8.99 1.14 -18.06
C TYR A 83 8.75 0.95 -16.57
N ASN A 84 7.85 0.04 -16.20
CA ASN A 84 7.49 -0.25 -14.84
C ASN A 84 7.64 -1.75 -14.58
N PHE A 85 8.60 -2.14 -13.74
CA PHE A 85 8.74 -3.54 -13.36
C PHE A 85 9.43 -3.74 -12.01
N TYR A 86 9.17 -4.88 -11.41
CA TYR A 86 9.81 -5.30 -10.17
C TYR A 86 11.22 -5.82 -10.44
N SER A 87 12.22 -5.18 -9.84
CA SER A 87 13.63 -5.52 -10.13
C SER A 87 14.09 -6.80 -9.42
N ASP A 88 14.96 -7.58 -10.07
CA ASP A 88 15.58 -8.76 -9.48
C ASP A 88 16.34 -8.45 -8.17
N THR A 89 16.47 -9.47 -7.31
CA THR A 89 17.25 -9.35 -6.07
C THR A 89 18.71 -9.01 -6.35
N GLY A 90 19.18 -7.89 -5.78
CA GLY A 90 20.56 -7.42 -5.94
C GLY A 90 20.81 -6.63 -7.23
N ALA A 91 19.80 -6.44 -8.08
CA ALA A 91 19.90 -5.57 -9.25
C ALA A 91 20.05 -4.10 -8.84
N THR A 92 20.60 -3.30 -9.76
CA THR A 92 20.61 -1.84 -9.60
C THR A 92 19.20 -1.31 -9.81
N THR A 93 18.68 -0.57 -8.84
CA THR A 93 17.31 -0.04 -8.88
C THR A 93 17.29 1.42 -9.32
N THR A 94 16.29 1.82 -10.09
CA THR A 94 16.17 3.16 -10.67
C THR A 94 14.73 3.64 -10.63
N ILE A 95 14.55 4.93 -10.34
CA ILE A 95 13.34 5.68 -10.65
C ILE A 95 13.75 6.86 -11.52
N VAL A 96 13.04 7.09 -12.62
CA VAL A 96 13.16 8.28 -13.46
C VAL A 96 11.83 9.02 -13.38
N PHE A 97 11.88 10.25 -12.87
CA PHE A 97 10.77 11.19 -12.98
C PHE A 97 10.88 11.93 -14.32
N GLY A 98 9.81 11.86 -15.10
CA GLY A 98 9.73 12.38 -16.45
C GLY A 98 9.02 13.72 -16.55
N THR A 99 8.45 13.98 -17.72
CA THR A 99 7.56 15.11 -17.98
C THR A 99 6.12 14.70 -17.68
N PRO A 100 5.42 15.35 -16.72
CA PRO A 100 4.02 15.05 -16.43
C PRO A 100 3.13 15.00 -17.70
N GLY A 101 2.32 13.96 -17.83
CA GLY A 101 1.48 13.68 -19.00
C GLY A 101 2.18 12.89 -20.11
N VAL A 102 3.48 12.59 -19.98
CA VAL A 102 4.25 11.80 -20.95
C VAL A 102 4.76 10.52 -20.28
N GLY A 103 3.93 9.48 -20.22
CA GLY A 103 4.23 8.27 -19.46
C GLY A 103 5.56 7.60 -19.80
N THR A 104 5.92 7.54 -21.10
CA THR A 104 7.19 6.96 -21.58
C THR A 104 8.46 7.72 -21.15
N SER A 105 8.32 8.88 -20.50
CA SER A 105 9.44 9.60 -19.88
C SER A 105 9.68 9.22 -18.42
N TYR A 106 8.77 8.46 -17.81
CA TYR A 106 8.93 7.92 -16.47
C TYR A 106 9.48 6.50 -16.52
N ARG A 107 10.09 6.06 -15.42
CA ARG A 107 10.55 4.68 -15.26
C ARG A 107 10.58 4.27 -13.79
N ASN A 108 10.17 3.05 -13.51
CA ASN A 108 10.37 2.37 -12.24
C ASN A 108 11.01 0.99 -12.47
N GLU A 109 12.16 0.78 -11.84
CA GLU A 109 12.85 -0.51 -11.76
C GLU A 109 13.31 -0.67 -10.32
N THR A 110 12.43 -1.14 -9.46
CA THR A 110 12.67 -1.20 -8.01
C THR A 110 12.07 -2.44 -7.37
N GLN A 111 12.52 -2.74 -6.16
CA GLN A 111 11.77 -3.56 -5.18
C GLN A 111 11.13 -2.66 -4.13
N CYS A 112 10.19 -3.20 -3.35
CA CYS A 112 9.43 -2.51 -2.30
C CYS A 112 10.27 -1.52 -1.45
N ALA A 113 11.34 -1.96 -0.80
CA ALA A 113 12.17 -1.08 0.03
C ALA A 113 12.95 -0.04 -0.79
N THR A 114 13.47 -0.42 -1.96
CA THR A 114 14.20 0.52 -2.83
C THR A 114 13.27 1.54 -3.49
N PHE A 115 12.00 1.19 -3.73
CA PHE A 115 10.97 2.09 -4.21
C PHE A 115 10.78 3.23 -3.21
N VAL A 116 10.47 2.90 -1.95
CA VAL A 116 10.31 3.87 -0.86
C VAL A 116 11.57 4.73 -0.71
N ARG A 117 12.74 4.11 -0.65
CA ARG A 117 14.02 4.84 -0.52
C ARG A 117 14.26 5.80 -1.68
N ARG A 118 14.01 5.39 -2.93
CA ARG A 118 14.24 6.24 -4.11
C ARG A 118 13.26 7.42 -4.14
N LEU A 119 12.01 7.19 -3.77
CA LEU A 119 11.01 8.26 -3.62
C LEU A 119 11.36 9.23 -2.49
N MET A 120 11.92 8.75 -1.37
CA MET A 120 12.47 9.62 -0.33
C MET A 120 13.60 10.51 -0.88
N THR A 121 14.56 9.94 -1.60
CA THR A 121 15.65 10.72 -2.22
C THR A 121 15.14 11.79 -3.19
N HIS A 122 14.03 11.52 -3.90
CA HIS A 122 13.41 12.49 -4.78
C HIS A 122 12.67 13.60 -4.02
N SER A 123 11.87 13.23 -3.01
CA SER A 123 10.98 14.15 -2.28
C SER A 123 11.67 14.90 -1.14
N SER A 124 12.85 14.46 -0.69
CA SER A 124 13.51 14.97 0.51
C SER A 124 15.02 15.13 0.33
N SER A 125 15.52 16.36 0.50
CA SER A 125 16.94 16.69 0.36
C SER A 125 17.84 16.03 1.41
N TRP A 126 17.31 15.63 2.56
CA TRP A 126 18.04 14.93 3.62
C TRP A 126 18.26 13.43 3.30
N ALA A 127 17.45 12.83 2.43
CA ALA A 127 17.42 11.39 2.16
C ALA A 127 18.54 10.95 1.20
N THR A 128 19.78 11.14 1.64
CA THR A 128 21.01 10.88 0.89
C THR A 128 21.58 9.48 1.14
N ASP A 129 22.47 9.01 0.26
CA ASP A 129 23.25 7.77 0.49
C ASP A 129 23.97 7.77 1.85
N SER A 130 24.50 8.93 2.26
CA SER A 130 25.21 9.08 3.54
C SER A 130 24.27 8.91 4.72
N TYR A 131 23.07 9.49 4.64
CA TYR A 131 22.03 9.33 5.65
C TYR A 131 21.67 7.85 5.81
N PHE A 132 21.29 7.17 4.72
CA PHE A 132 20.90 5.75 4.80
C PHE A 132 22.04 4.85 5.27
N THR A 133 23.27 5.14 4.85
CA THR A 133 24.46 4.41 5.34
C THR A 133 24.68 4.60 6.83
N THR A 134 24.42 5.80 7.37
CA THR A 134 24.59 6.10 8.79
C THR A 134 23.50 5.44 9.63
N GLU A 135 22.23 5.70 9.29
CA GLU A 135 21.09 5.27 10.10
C GLU A 135 20.75 3.78 9.94
N PHE A 136 21.04 3.21 8.77
CA PHE A 136 20.66 1.82 8.46
C PHE A 136 21.86 0.91 8.15
N ALA A 137 23.10 1.40 8.26
CA ALA A 137 24.30 0.67 7.84
C ALA A 137 24.19 0.11 6.40
N SER A 138 23.47 0.80 5.50
CA SER A 138 23.30 0.43 4.09
C SER A 138 22.82 1.61 3.25
N LYS A 139 23.36 1.78 2.04
CA LYS A 139 22.85 2.74 1.05
C LYS A 139 21.44 2.42 0.54
N PHE A 140 21.09 1.14 0.59
CA PHE A 140 19.81 0.57 0.18
C PHE A 140 19.34 -0.36 1.31
N PRO A 141 18.78 0.19 2.40
CA PRO A 141 18.19 -0.62 3.44
C PRO A 141 17.04 -1.46 2.89
N ASN A 142 16.91 -2.67 3.41
CA ASN A 142 15.80 -3.56 3.09
C ASN A 142 14.63 -3.33 4.06
N SER A 143 13.49 -3.99 3.81
CA SER A 143 12.27 -3.81 4.60
C SER A 143 12.47 -4.11 6.09
N ALA A 144 13.27 -5.13 6.43
CA ALA A 144 13.59 -5.45 7.82
C ALA A 144 14.34 -4.32 8.54
N LYS A 145 15.26 -3.64 7.86
CA LYS A 145 16.01 -2.52 8.44
C LYS A 145 15.11 -1.31 8.71
N PHE A 146 14.18 -1.00 7.80
CA PHE A 146 13.17 0.02 8.06
C PHE A 146 12.24 -0.36 9.20
N PHE A 147 11.79 -1.61 9.24
CA PHE A 147 11.00 -2.12 10.35
C PHE A 147 11.74 -1.94 11.69
N ASP A 148 13.00 -2.36 11.76
CA ASP A 148 13.78 -2.30 13.00
C ASP A 148 14.01 -0.84 13.45
N ALA A 149 14.24 0.09 12.51
CA ALA A 149 14.39 1.51 12.81
C ALA A 149 13.08 2.12 13.36
N PHE A 150 11.94 1.87 12.72
CA PHE A 150 10.64 2.33 13.23
C PHE A 150 10.28 1.65 14.56
N ALA A 151 10.67 0.39 14.75
CA ALA A 151 10.38 -0.34 15.99
C ALA A 151 11.20 0.19 17.16
N ALA A 152 12.44 0.61 16.90
CA ALA A 152 13.24 1.34 17.88
C ALA A 152 12.52 2.64 18.26
N ASP A 153 12.09 3.46 17.31
CA ASP A 153 11.44 4.75 17.60
C ASP A 153 9.91 4.69 17.79
N ARG A 154 9.38 3.55 18.23
CA ARG A 154 7.93 3.36 18.37
C ARG A 154 7.26 4.35 19.34
N ASP A 155 8.02 4.81 20.34
CA ASP A 155 7.54 5.71 21.39
C ASP A 155 7.98 7.17 21.16
N GLY A 156 8.59 7.50 20.01
CA GLY A 156 9.14 8.84 19.72
C GLY A 156 10.31 9.23 20.64
N THR A 157 11.05 8.23 21.11
CA THR A 157 12.16 8.39 22.08
C THR A 157 13.52 8.02 21.51
N ASN A 158 13.56 7.44 20.31
CA ASN A 158 14.79 7.12 19.62
C ASN A 158 14.95 8.04 18.42
N ASP A 159 16.00 8.85 18.45
CA ASP A 159 16.36 9.77 17.38
C ASP A 159 16.86 8.99 16.14
N VAL A 160 15.99 8.30 15.39
CA VAL A 160 16.29 8.09 13.97
C VAL A 160 16.02 9.46 13.33
N PRO A 161 17.05 10.26 13.04
CA PRO A 161 16.82 11.64 12.62
C PRO A 161 15.97 11.57 11.35
N LYS A 162 14.91 12.36 11.25
CA LYS A 162 14.00 12.41 10.08
C LYS A 162 12.91 11.34 9.96
N MET A 163 12.82 10.35 10.85
CA MET A 163 11.80 9.30 10.76
C MET A 163 11.32 8.86 12.14
N ARG A 164 10.00 8.71 12.32
CA ARG A 164 9.42 8.19 13.56
C ARG A 164 8.56 6.96 13.35
N GLY A 165 8.72 5.97 14.23
CA GLY A 165 7.77 4.88 14.33
C GLY A 165 6.56 5.31 15.15
N PHE A 166 5.43 4.62 14.98
CA PHE A 166 4.33 4.77 15.93
C PHE A 166 3.53 3.49 16.07
N ASP A 167 3.12 3.22 17.31
CA ASP A 167 2.15 2.18 17.61
C ASP A 167 0.74 2.69 17.36
N LEU A 168 -0.07 1.89 16.65
CA LEU A 168 -1.48 2.17 16.46
C LEU A 168 -2.34 1.87 17.70
N SER A 169 -1.72 1.52 18.84
CA SER A 169 -2.42 1.12 20.07
C SER A 169 -3.35 2.18 20.67
N PHE A 170 -3.41 3.41 20.15
CA PHE A 170 -4.17 4.50 20.76
C PHE A 170 -5.18 5.23 19.89
N LEU A 171 -5.35 4.90 18.61
CA LEU A 171 -6.24 5.68 17.76
C LEU A 171 -7.39 4.83 17.21
N ILE A 172 -8.56 5.12 17.77
CA ILE A 172 -9.88 4.54 17.45
C ILE A 172 -10.25 4.73 15.96
N TYR A 173 -9.48 5.58 15.27
CA TYR A 173 -9.34 5.70 13.83
C TYR A 173 -7.86 5.54 13.53
N MET A 174 -7.47 4.62 12.65
CA MET A 174 -6.10 4.60 12.16
C MET A 174 -5.80 6.00 11.57
N THR A 175 -5.03 6.85 12.26
CA THR A 175 -4.59 8.17 11.76
C THR A 175 -3.44 8.00 10.77
N LEU A 176 -3.55 6.98 9.92
CA LEU A 176 -2.66 6.83 8.80
C LEU A 176 -2.92 8.00 7.86
N GLN A 177 -1.88 8.74 7.59
CA GLN A 177 -1.89 9.80 6.61
C GLN A 177 -1.30 9.29 5.30
N PRO A 178 -1.76 9.80 4.15
CA PRO A 178 -1.05 9.60 2.90
C PRO A 178 0.43 9.98 3.08
N GLY A 179 1.32 9.04 2.75
CA GLY A 179 2.76 9.21 2.86
C GLY A 179 3.39 8.58 4.09
N ASP A 180 2.58 8.07 5.02
CA ASP A 180 3.06 7.14 6.03
C ASP A 180 3.64 5.89 5.36
N ILE A 181 4.48 5.17 6.09
CA ILE A 181 5.19 4.01 5.57
C ILE A 181 4.78 2.80 6.39
N MET A 182 4.30 1.77 5.72
CA MET A 182 4.15 0.44 6.30
C MET A 182 5.42 -0.34 6.04
N ALA A 183 6.04 -0.88 7.09
CA ALA A 183 7.13 -1.84 6.99
C ALA A 183 6.71 -3.16 7.61
N ILE A 184 6.98 -4.25 6.90
CA ILE A 184 6.71 -5.63 7.33
C ILE A 184 8.05 -6.34 7.36
N LYS A 185 8.35 -7.05 8.44
CA LYS A 185 9.56 -7.88 8.56
C LYS A 185 9.20 -9.35 8.49
N TYR A 186 9.91 -10.16 7.72
CA TYR A 186 9.70 -11.62 7.70
C TYR A 186 10.65 -12.27 8.71
N VAL A 187 10.09 -12.71 9.85
CA VAL A 187 10.87 -13.31 10.94
C VAL A 187 11.36 -14.70 10.49
N GLY A 188 12.65 -14.97 10.72
CA GLY A 188 13.27 -16.26 10.36
C GLY A 188 13.64 -16.41 8.88
N ALA A 189 13.43 -15.38 8.04
CA ALA A 189 13.85 -15.42 6.64
C ALA A 189 15.38 -15.32 6.51
N THR A 190 16.02 -16.33 5.92
CA THR A 190 17.44 -16.34 5.60
C THR A 190 17.64 -15.90 4.14
N THR A 191 18.05 -14.64 3.93
CA THR A 191 18.37 -13.98 2.64
C THR A 191 17.22 -13.76 1.63
N GLY A 192 17.22 -12.62 0.94
CA GLY A 192 16.30 -12.26 -0.15
C GLY A 192 14.92 -11.76 0.28
N GLY A 193 14.21 -12.50 1.12
CA GLY A 193 12.86 -12.15 1.60
C GLY A 193 12.87 -11.43 2.94
N SER A 194 13.48 -10.24 3.04
CA SER A 194 13.58 -9.55 4.35
C SER A 194 12.26 -9.00 4.89
N GLY A 195 11.25 -8.89 4.03
CA GLY A 195 9.99 -8.23 4.38
C GLY A 195 9.37 -7.50 3.19
N HIS A 196 8.46 -6.58 3.49
CA HIS A 196 7.77 -5.75 2.51
C HIS A 196 7.67 -4.31 2.98
N MET A 197 7.54 -3.37 2.05
CA MET A 197 7.32 -1.97 2.36
C MET A 197 6.34 -1.33 1.39
N ALA A 198 5.48 -0.49 1.93
CA ALA A 198 4.54 0.29 1.14
C ALA A 198 4.38 1.69 1.73
N ILE A 199 4.03 2.64 0.87
CA ILE A 199 3.61 3.98 1.26
C ILE A 199 2.09 3.97 1.38
N ILE A 200 1.55 4.60 2.41
CA ILE A 200 0.09 4.71 2.58
C ILE A 200 -0.45 5.72 1.58
N GLY A 201 -1.44 5.30 0.81
CA GLY A 201 -2.21 6.16 -0.07
C GLY A 201 -3.46 6.74 0.62
N PRO A 202 -4.17 7.65 -0.03
CA PRO A 202 -5.45 8.14 0.45
C PRO A 202 -6.54 7.05 0.44
N GLY A 203 -7.50 7.12 1.37
CA GLY A 203 -8.72 6.31 1.33
C GLY A 203 -8.73 5.05 2.19
N SER A 204 -7.73 4.86 3.05
CA SER A 204 -7.74 3.81 4.09
C SER A 204 -8.98 3.92 4.98
N ARG A 205 -9.66 2.81 5.26
CA ARG A 205 -10.97 2.79 5.94
C ARG A 205 -11.26 1.50 6.69
N LEU A 206 -12.14 1.60 7.69
CA LEU A 206 -12.73 0.44 8.36
C LEU A 206 -13.65 -0.30 7.39
N ILE A 207 -13.51 -1.63 7.28
CA ILE A 207 -14.35 -2.46 6.40
C ILE A 207 -15.20 -3.46 7.16
N SER A 208 -14.84 -3.81 8.40
CA SER A 208 -15.64 -4.66 9.27
C SER A 208 -15.34 -4.39 10.74
N ASP A 209 -16.41 -4.31 11.55
CA ASP A 209 -16.37 -4.24 13.02
C ASP A 209 -17.27 -5.33 13.63
N SER A 210 -17.70 -6.31 12.84
CA SER A 210 -18.69 -7.31 13.28
C SER A 210 -18.09 -8.43 14.14
N HIS A 211 -16.78 -8.70 14.01
CA HIS A 211 -16.12 -9.71 14.82
C HIS A 211 -16.01 -9.25 16.28
N PRO A 212 -16.22 -10.11 17.30
CA PRO A 212 -16.13 -9.70 18.70
C PRO A 212 -14.74 -9.21 19.11
N ASP A 213 -13.68 -9.84 18.60
CA ASP A 213 -12.32 -9.62 19.10
C ASP A 213 -11.48 -8.62 18.28
N TYR A 214 -11.87 -8.32 17.04
CA TYR A 214 -11.07 -7.49 16.14
C TYR A 214 -11.89 -6.64 15.18
N LYS A 215 -11.26 -5.59 14.66
CA LYS A 215 -11.70 -4.77 13.54
C LYS A 215 -10.87 -5.09 12.30
N GLU A 216 -11.46 -5.00 11.12
CA GLU A 216 -10.76 -5.15 9.84
C GLU A 216 -10.75 -3.82 9.08
N TRP A 217 -9.57 -3.46 8.60
CA TRP A 217 -9.31 -2.22 7.87
C TRP A 217 -8.79 -2.55 6.48
N ALA A 218 -9.22 -1.78 5.49
CA ALA A 218 -8.58 -1.74 4.18
C ALA A 218 -7.64 -0.55 4.12
N ILE A 219 -6.39 -0.81 3.78
CA ILE A 219 -5.31 0.16 3.76
C ILE A 219 -4.88 0.36 2.30
N ARG A 220 -5.02 1.59 1.80
CA ARG A 220 -4.53 1.91 0.46
C ARG A 220 -3.01 1.94 0.53
N VAL A 221 -2.37 1.18 -0.35
CA VAL A 221 -0.91 1.07 -0.41
C VAL A 221 -0.40 1.47 -1.79
N MET A 222 0.77 2.10 -1.81
CA MET A 222 1.54 2.43 -3.00
C MET A 222 2.92 1.80 -2.83
N ASP A 223 3.26 0.84 -3.67
CA ASP A 223 4.45 0.03 -3.50
C ASP A 223 4.97 -0.45 -4.85
N SER A 224 6.14 -1.09 -4.84
CA SER A 224 6.59 -1.90 -5.96
C SER A 224 6.69 -3.36 -5.53
N THR A 225 5.97 -4.25 -6.21
CA THR A 225 5.86 -5.70 -5.89
C THR A 225 5.84 -6.54 -7.17
N ASP A 226 6.15 -7.82 -7.05
CA ASP A 226 6.10 -8.81 -8.13
C ASP A 226 4.69 -9.34 -8.42
N SER A 227 3.72 -9.02 -7.56
CA SER A 227 2.30 -9.33 -7.75
C SER A 227 1.39 -8.26 -7.13
N PRO A 228 0.27 -7.87 -7.76
CA PRO A 228 -0.66 -6.83 -7.27
C PRO A 228 -1.37 -7.17 -5.96
N HIS A 229 -1.87 -6.12 -5.26
CA HIS A 229 -2.65 -6.20 -4.03
C HIS A 229 -4.13 -5.94 -4.27
N GLY A 230 -5.00 -6.84 -3.81
CA GLY A 230 -6.44 -6.70 -3.96
C GLY A 230 -7.01 -7.69 -4.97
N ASP A 231 -8.13 -7.34 -5.58
CA ASP A 231 -8.85 -8.22 -6.51
C ASP A 231 -9.50 -7.36 -7.60
N PRO A 232 -9.20 -7.60 -8.89
CA PRO A 232 -9.75 -6.81 -9.98
C PRO A 232 -11.25 -7.03 -10.19
N ALA A 233 -11.79 -8.14 -9.68
CA ALA A 233 -13.22 -8.44 -9.74
C ALA A 233 -13.99 -7.95 -8.50
N ASP A 234 -13.31 -7.35 -7.51
CA ASP A 234 -13.95 -6.94 -6.26
C ASP A 234 -14.84 -5.71 -6.44
N GLN A 235 -16.15 -5.91 -6.25
CA GLN A 235 -17.16 -4.87 -6.40
C GLN A 235 -17.14 -3.79 -5.30
N ARG A 236 -16.36 -3.97 -4.23
CA ARG A 236 -16.21 -2.99 -3.14
C ARG A 236 -15.12 -1.96 -3.45
N GLY A 237 -14.46 -2.08 -4.61
CA GLY A 237 -13.48 -1.12 -5.11
C GLY A 237 -12.06 -1.35 -4.57
N PHE A 238 -11.69 -2.61 -4.31
CA PHE A 238 -10.35 -2.98 -3.85
C PHE A 238 -9.41 -3.40 -5.00
N GLY A 239 -9.48 -2.71 -6.14
CA GLY A 239 -8.61 -2.98 -7.28
C GLY A 239 -7.16 -2.48 -7.09
N ASP A 240 -6.24 -3.13 -7.80
CA ASP A 240 -4.85 -2.70 -8.01
C ASP A 240 -4.68 -2.11 -9.42
N THR A 241 -3.85 -1.09 -9.58
CA THR A 241 -3.52 -0.50 -10.89
C THR A 241 -2.70 -1.44 -11.79
N ARG A 242 -2.14 -2.51 -11.22
CA ARG A 242 -1.38 -3.53 -11.97
C ARG A 242 -2.23 -4.72 -12.40
N PHE A 243 -3.55 -4.68 -12.20
CA PHE A 243 -4.46 -5.58 -12.89
C PHE A 243 -4.93 -4.95 -14.20
N TYR A 244 -4.90 -5.71 -15.28
CA TYR A 244 -5.40 -5.26 -16.58
C TYR A 244 -6.19 -6.35 -17.29
N ASP A 245 -7.21 -5.94 -18.04
CA ASP A 245 -8.02 -6.86 -18.83
C ASP A 245 -7.29 -7.20 -20.14
N HIS A 246 -6.95 -8.47 -20.30
CA HIS A 246 -6.36 -8.98 -21.53
C HIS A 246 -7.46 -9.63 -22.39
N PRO A 247 -7.66 -9.20 -23.65
CA PRO A 247 -8.82 -9.58 -24.46
C PRO A 247 -9.06 -11.08 -24.61
N THR A 248 -8.02 -11.90 -24.49
CA THR A 248 -8.09 -13.36 -24.65
C THR A 248 -8.00 -14.14 -23.34
N ASP A 249 -7.41 -13.56 -22.31
CA ASP A 249 -6.99 -14.28 -21.10
C ASP A 249 -7.67 -13.74 -19.83
N GLY A 250 -8.54 -12.75 -19.98
CA GLY A 250 -9.19 -12.06 -18.86
C GLY A 250 -8.19 -11.23 -18.07
N TRP A 251 -8.44 -11.08 -16.77
CA TRP A 251 -7.54 -10.32 -15.89
C TRP A 251 -6.15 -10.93 -15.84
N GLN A 252 -5.15 -10.09 -16.10
CA GLN A 252 -3.74 -10.40 -15.98
C GLN A 252 -3.10 -9.54 -14.89
N GLU A 253 -2.02 -10.06 -14.33
CA GLU A 253 -1.22 -9.42 -13.29
C GLU A 253 0.05 -8.83 -13.89
N ALA A 254 0.37 -7.62 -13.48
CA ALA A 254 1.63 -6.98 -13.74
C ALA A 254 2.45 -6.78 -12.46
N ASP A 255 3.77 -6.64 -12.64
CA ASP A 255 4.69 -6.29 -11.55
C ASP A 255 5.10 -4.80 -11.62
N GLY A 256 5.88 -4.36 -10.64
CA GLY A 256 6.37 -2.98 -10.58
C GLY A 256 5.56 -2.10 -9.63
N ALA A 257 5.66 -0.79 -9.81
CA ALA A 257 5.01 0.21 -8.97
C ALA A 257 3.51 0.28 -9.25
N GLY A 258 2.69 0.33 -8.22
CA GLY A 258 1.25 0.43 -8.38
C GLY A 258 0.53 0.83 -7.10
N MET A 259 -0.78 1.02 -7.20
CA MET A 259 -1.63 1.29 -6.06
C MET A 259 -2.64 0.16 -5.86
N GLY A 260 -2.64 -0.43 -4.67
CA GLY A 260 -3.55 -1.52 -4.31
C GLY A 260 -4.07 -1.40 -2.89
N TRP A 261 -4.56 -2.52 -2.35
CA TRP A 261 -5.14 -2.57 -1.01
C TRP A 261 -4.63 -3.74 -0.20
N MET A 262 -4.06 -3.44 0.97
CA MET A 262 -3.77 -4.43 2.00
C MET A 262 -4.82 -4.37 3.11
N PHE A 263 -4.92 -5.45 3.87
CA PHE A 263 -5.93 -5.57 4.93
C PHE A 263 -5.28 -5.83 6.27
N ILE A 264 -5.77 -5.17 7.31
CA ILE A 264 -5.22 -5.23 8.65
C ILE A 264 -6.32 -5.58 9.65
N ARG A 265 -5.99 -6.46 10.59
CA ARG A 265 -6.77 -6.72 11.79
C ARG A 265 -6.18 -5.99 12.98
N THR A 266 -7.02 -5.28 13.73
CA THR A 266 -6.66 -4.69 15.01
C THR A 266 -7.49 -5.29 16.13
N SER A 267 -6.84 -5.65 17.24
CA SER A 267 -7.52 -6.12 18.46
C SER A 267 -8.46 -5.05 19.01
N LYS A 268 -9.71 -5.40 19.33
CA LYS A 268 -10.62 -4.45 20.02
C LYS A 268 -10.20 -4.16 21.46
N ALA A 269 -9.55 -5.12 22.11
CA ALA A 269 -9.09 -4.97 23.49
C ALA A 269 -7.91 -4.00 23.63
N THR A 270 -7.03 -3.94 22.63
CA THR A 270 -5.76 -3.19 22.72
C THR A 270 -5.53 -2.17 21.62
N GLY A 271 -6.36 -2.14 20.58
CA GLY A 271 -6.14 -1.33 19.38
C GLY A 271 -4.97 -1.78 18.50
N ARG A 272 -4.13 -2.72 18.97
CA ARG A 272 -2.91 -3.15 18.27
C ARG A 272 -3.21 -4.00 17.05
N ILE A 273 -2.35 -3.89 16.05
CA ILE A 273 -2.33 -4.80 14.91
C ILE A 273 -2.10 -6.22 15.42
N ILE A 274 -2.89 -7.17 14.93
CA ILE A 274 -2.76 -8.59 15.26
C ILE A 274 -2.50 -9.47 14.04
N ALA A 275 -2.90 -9.00 12.84
CA ALA A 275 -2.61 -9.68 11.59
C ALA A 275 -2.76 -8.74 10.40
N HIS A 276 -2.19 -9.13 9.25
CA HIS A 276 -2.45 -8.51 7.95
C HIS A 276 -2.62 -9.55 6.85
N LYS A 277 -3.11 -9.14 5.69
CA LYS A 277 -3.09 -9.94 4.46
C LYS A 277 -2.94 -9.05 3.22
N TRP A 278 -2.41 -9.63 2.15
CA TRP A 278 -2.05 -8.94 0.90
C TRP A 278 -3.25 -8.53 0.06
N SER A 279 -4.35 -9.27 0.14
CA SER A 279 -5.50 -9.08 -0.73
C SER A 279 -6.80 -9.45 -0.03
N VAL A 280 -7.91 -8.90 -0.53
CA VAL A 280 -9.25 -9.17 -0.02
C VAL A 280 -9.67 -10.61 -0.26
N ILE A 281 -9.22 -11.22 -1.37
CA ILE A 281 -9.51 -12.61 -1.74
C ILE A 281 -8.58 -13.62 -1.08
N GLY A 282 -7.41 -13.19 -0.62
CA GLY A 282 -6.51 -14.04 0.16
C GLY A 282 -7.16 -14.46 1.48
N ASN A 283 -7.07 -15.75 1.80
CA ASN A 283 -7.55 -16.30 3.09
C ASN A 283 -6.47 -16.28 4.18
N ASP A 284 -5.20 -16.15 3.78
CA ASP A 284 -4.07 -16.23 4.69
C ASP A 284 -3.83 -14.89 5.39
N TRP A 285 -4.16 -14.88 6.69
CA TRP A 285 -3.76 -13.81 7.59
C TRP A 285 -2.40 -14.13 8.18
N HIS A 286 -1.46 -13.20 8.02
CA HIS A 286 -0.14 -13.28 8.62
C HIS A 286 -0.14 -12.57 9.97
N ASP A 287 0.26 -13.30 11.02
CA ASP A 287 0.32 -12.76 12.37
C ASP A 287 1.57 -11.92 12.63
N MET A 288 1.53 -11.21 13.76
CA MET A 288 2.64 -10.35 14.20
C MET A 288 3.87 -11.10 14.72
N THR A 289 3.82 -12.42 14.86
CA THR A 289 4.97 -13.22 15.33
C THR A 289 5.86 -13.64 14.16
N THR A 290 5.25 -13.91 13.01
CA THR A 290 5.93 -14.35 11.79
C THR A 290 6.19 -13.19 10.83
N ARG A 291 5.22 -12.26 10.72
CA ARG A 291 5.31 -11.10 9.84
C ARG A 291 4.80 -9.84 10.54
N PRO A 292 5.51 -9.34 11.56
CA PRO A 292 5.14 -8.10 12.23
C PRO A 292 5.11 -6.93 11.25
N VAL A 293 4.12 -6.07 11.47
CA VAL A 293 3.91 -4.80 10.75
C VAL A 293 4.20 -3.64 11.69
N ILE A 294 4.83 -2.59 11.18
CA ILE A 294 4.94 -1.31 11.87
C ILE A 294 4.69 -0.18 10.89
N PHE A 295 4.12 0.91 11.40
CA PHE A 295 3.96 2.15 10.66
C PHE A 295 4.99 3.17 11.13
N GLY A 296 5.50 3.94 10.18
CA GLY A 296 6.35 5.08 10.43
C GLY A 296 5.98 6.27 9.55
N ARG A 297 6.51 7.43 9.91
CA ARG A 297 6.32 8.68 9.18
C ARG A 297 7.65 9.39 9.03
N ILE A 298 7.83 10.09 7.91
CA ILE A 298 8.91 11.06 7.76
C ILE A 298 8.63 12.26 8.65
N ASP A 299 9.51 12.52 9.60
CA ASP A 299 9.45 13.66 10.52
C ASP A 299 10.68 14.54 10.34
N PRO A 300 10.68 15.52 9.42
CA PRO A 300 11.88 16.27 9.06
C PRO A 300 12.46 17.13 10.19
N TYR A 301 11.79 17.25 11.34
CA TYR A 301 12.24 18.01 12.50
C TYR A 301 12.71 17.15 13.68
N ALA A 302 12.66 15.82 13.56
CA ALA A 302 13.47 14.93 14.39
C ALA A 302 14.97 15.11 14.08
#